data_AF-A0A319EM88-F1
#
_entry.id   AF-A0A319EM88-F1
#
_cell.length_a   1.000
_cell.length_b   1.000
_cell.length_c   1.000
_cell.angle_alpha   90.00
_cell.angle_beta   90.00
_cell.angle_gamma   90.00
#
_symmetry.space_group_name_H-M   'P 1'
#
loop_
_entity.id
_entity.type
_entity.pdbx_description
1 polymer ?
#
loop_
_entity_poly.entity_id
_entity_poly.type
_entity_poly.pdbx_seq_one_letter_code
_entity_poly.pdbx_strand_id
1 'polypeptide(L)'
;MSQSPPLQCQNTLFDWAESIDSKSWSQLHSLFAAKISVDYGSLGGVDNNNLSTPEAFVASCANPDKLGNPEISTQHLIGACRWEEVSEKKWSVSFQIRVAHWRSREGGEVLNVNGYGLNTMEFELFEEGWKIVSIKIRGRMMEGDIAALLGA
;
A
#
# COMPACT_ATOMS: atom_id res chain seq x y z
N MET A 1 0.73 -28.59 -8.60
CA MET A 1 1.59 -27.74 -9.46
C MET A 1 2.03 -26.56 -8.60
N SER A 2 3.31 -26.22 -8.54
CA SER A 2 3.75 -24.99 -7.86
C SER A 2 3.23 -23.78 -8.63
N GLN A 3 2.77 -22.75 -7.92
CA GLN A 3 2.35 -21.49 -8.54
C GLN A 3 3.55 -20.82 -9.22
N SER A 4 3.33 -20.11 -10.33
CA SER A 4 4.39 -19.33 -10.97
C SER A 4 4.81 -18.14 -10.10
N PRO A 5 6.06 -17.64 -10.19
CA PRO A 5 6.51 -16.47 -9.43
C PRO A 5 5.60 -15.25 -9.55
N PRO A 6 5.08 -14.86 -10.74
CA PRO A 6 4.14 -13.74 -10.85
C PRO A 6 2.85 -13.96 -10.07
N LEU A 7 2.32 -15.20 -10.04
CA LEU A 7 1.11 -15.51 -9.29
C LEU A 7 1.35 -15.43 -7.77
N GLN A 8 2.51 -15.87 -7.29
CA GLN A 8 2.87 -15.76 -5.88
C GLN A 8 3.02 -14.27 -5.47
N CYS A 9 3.74 -13.48 -6.28
CA CYS A 9 3.85 -12.03 -6.04
C CYS A 9 2.49 -11.32 -6.12
N GLN A 10 1.59 -11.76 -7.01
CA GLN A 10 0.23 -11.23 -7.11
C GLN A 10 -0.59 -11.51 -5.84
N ASN A 11 -0.40 -12.66 -5.20
CA ASN A 11 -1.03 -12.96 -3.90
C ASN A 11 -0.45 -12.06 -2.80
N THR A 12 0.87 -11.85 -2.76
CA THR A 12 1.50 -10.90 -1.83
C THR A 12 0.98 -9.47 -2.04
N LEU A 13 0.80 -9.05 -3.29
CA LEU A 13 0.22 -7.74 -3.64
C LEU A 13 -1.24 -7.61 -3.18
N PHE A 14 -2.03 -8.68 -3.33
CA PHE A 14 -3.40 -8.74 -2.82
C PHE A 14 -3.42 -8.63 -1.29
N ASP A 15 -2.62 -9.43 -0.60
CA ASP A 15 -2.53 -9.44 0.86
C ASP A 15 -2.05 -8.09 1.40
N TRP A 16 -1.20 -7.36 0.66
CA TRP A 16 -0.79 -6.01 1.02
C TRP A 16 -1.97 -5.03 1.07
N ALA A 17 -2.81 -5.02 0.03
CA ALA A 17 -4.00 -4.17 0.00
C ALA A 17 -5.00 -4.56 1.09
N GLU A 18 -5.32 -5.86 1.18
CA GLU A 18 -6.28 -6.37 2.15
C GLU A 18 -5.81 -6.15 3.59
N SER A 19 -4.51 -6.28 3.88
CA SER A 19 -3.98 -6.04 5.21
C SER A 19 -4.09 -4.57 5.62
N ILE A 20 -3.98 -3.62 4.69
CA ILE A 20 -4.21 -2.20 4.98
C ILE A 20 -5.69 -1.93 5.21
N ASP A 21 -6.55 -2.44 4.33
CA ASP A 21 -8.00 -2.21 4.37
C ASP A 21 -8.65 -2.82 5.62
N SER A 22 -8.24 -4.03 5.99
CA SER A 22 -8.67 -4.72 7.22
C SER A 22 -7.92 -4.28 8.48
N LYS A 23 -6.93 -3.38 8.36
CA LYS A 23 -6.06 -2.94 9.46
C LYS A 23 -5.28 -4.09 10.14
N SER A 24 -4.97 -5.14 9.38
CA SER A 24 -4.21 -6.31 9.83
C SER A 24 -2.70 -6.03 9.83
N TRP A 25 -2.25 -5.16 10.75
CA TRP A 25 -0.88 -4.62 10.75
C TRP A 25 0.23 -5.67 10.90
N SER A 26 0.00 -6.72 11.67
CA SER A 26 0.96 -7.84 11.80
C SER A 26 1.08 -8.65 10.51
N GLN A 27 -0.03 -8.86 9.80
CA GLN A 27 -0.01 -9.50 8.49
C GLN A 27 0.73 -8.61 7.48
N LEU A 28 0.40 -7.31 7.45
CA LEU A 28 1.07 -6.32 6.58
C LEU A 28 2.59 -6.34 6.79
N HIS A 29 3.06 -6.31 8.05
CA HIS A 29 4.49 -6.37 8.38
C HIS A 29 5.16 -7.63 7.80
N SER A 30 4.51 -8.79 7.90
CA SER A 30 5.07 -10.06 7.43
C SER A 30 5.30 -10.15 5.92
N LEU A 31 4.69 -9.27 5.12
CA LEU A 31 4.83 -9.26 3.66
C LEU A 31 6.14 -8.61 3.19
N PHE A 32 6.83 -7.87 4.06
CA PHE A 32 8.01 -7.10 3.69
C PHE A 32 9.32 -7.85 3.96
N ALA A 33 10.35 -7.47 3.20
CA ALA A 33 11.72 -7.81 3.54
C ALA A 33 12.22 -6.92 4.68
N ALA A 34 13.31 -7.31 5.37
CA ALA A 34 13.85 -6.54 6.50
C ALA A 34 14.23 -5.08 6.15
N LYS A 35 14.49 -4.79 4.88
CA LYS A 35 14.74 -3.44 4.37
C LYS A 35 13.85 -3.20 3.17
N ILE A 36 13.22 -2.03 3.15
CA ILE A 36 12.33 -1.62 2.06
C ILE A 36 12.68 -0.23 1.55
N SER A 37 12.30 0.06 0.32
CA SER A 37 12.37 1.39 -0.26
C SER A 37 10.97 1.90 -0.58
N VAL A 38 10.56 2.97 0.07
CA VAL A 38 9.24 3.57 -0.12
C VAL A 38 9.38 4.97 -0.72
N ASP A 39 8.75 5.20 -1.86
CA ASP A 39 8.76 6.47 -2.58
C ASP A 39 7.33 7.01 -2.75
N TYR A 40 6.98 7.98 -1.90
CA TYR A 40 5.75 8.78 -2.00
C TYR A 40 5.98 10.15 -2.67
N GLY A 41 7.10 10.35 -3.38
CA GLY A 41 7.48 11.66 -3.92
C GLY A 41 6.43 12.32 -4.83
N SER A 42 5.50 11.55 -5.39
CA SER A 42 4.38 12.07 -6.18
C SER A 42 3.22 12.67 -5.38
N LEU A 43 3.08 12.32 -4.09
CA LEU A 43 1.92 12.72 -3.28
C LEU A 43 2.12 14.04 -2.53
N GLY A 44 3.33 14.58 -2.47
CA GLY A 44 3.67 15.78 -1.70
C GLY A 44 3.50 15.58 -0.18
N GLY A 45 4.30 16.27 0.64
CA GLY A 45 4.12 16.29 2.11
C GLY A 45 4.43 14.99 2.86
N VAL A 46 4.78 13.89 2.20
CA VAL A 46 5.22 12.65 2.85
C VAL A 46 6.75 12.63 2.98
N ASP A 47 7.25 12.56 4.21
CA ASP A 47 8.67 12.36 4.47
C ASP A 47 9.06 10.91 4.17
N ASN A 48 9.72 10.71 3.03
CA ASN A 48 10.20 9.39 2.59
C ASN A 48 11.41 8.89 3.39
N ASN A 49 12.13 9.77 4.10
CA ASN A 49 13.41 9.39 4.72
C ASN A 49 13.23 8.40 5.90
N ASN A 50 12.04 8.37 6.49
CA ASN A 50 11.73 7.56 7.67
C ASN A 50 11.04 6.23 7.38
N LEU A 51 10.84 5.83 6.12
CA LEU A 51 10.07 4.62 5.75
C LEU A 51 10.94 3.50 5.18
N SER A 52 12.21 3.43 5.59
CA SER A 52 13.18 2.46 5.08
C SER A 52 13.12 1.08 5.76
N THR A 53 12.31 0.92 6.81
CA THR A 53 12.05 -0.36 7.47
C THR A 53 10.55 -0.71 7.46
N PRO A 54 10.20 -2.01 7.47
CA PRO A 54 8.81 -2.46 7.59
C PRO A 54 8.11 -1.90 8.82
N GLU A 55 8.80 -1.84 9.97
CA GLU A 55 8.22 -1.35 11.22
C GLU A 55 7.81 0.11 11.09
N ALA A 56 8.68 0.95 10.52
CA ALA A 56 8.40 2.37 10.36
C ALA A 56 7.29 2.61 9.33
N PHE A 57 7.26 1.83 8.24
CA PHE A 57 6.18 1.86 7.26
C PHE A 57 4.83 1.48 7.88
N VAL A 58 4.77 0.34 8.54
CA VAL A 58 3.53 -0.16 9.17
C VAL A 58 3.07 0.79 10.28
N ALA A 59 3.98 1.32 11.10
CA ALA A 59 3.64 2.31 12.13
C ALA A 59 3.07 3.60 11.51
N SER A 60 3.59 4.03 10.36
CA SER A 60 3.04 5.18 9.62
C SER A 60 1.61 4.89 9.14
N CYS A 61 1.35 3.72 8.57
CA CYS A 61 0.00 3.31 8.16
C CYS A 61 -0.97 3.20 9.35
N ALA A 62 -0.52 2.54 10.42
CA ALA A 62 -1.31 2.26 11.63
C ALA A 62 -1.50 3.47 12.55
N ASN A 63 -0.93 4.63 12.21
CA ASN A 63 -1.09 5.85 13.00
C ASN A 63 -2.59 6.21 13.13
N PRO A 64 -3.12 6.42 14.35
CA PRO A 64 -4.51 6.83 14.59
C PRO A 64 -4.93 8.15 13.92
N ASP A 65 -3.97 9.03 13.62
CA ASP A 65 -4.20 10.27 12.85
C ASP A 65 -4.20 10.01 11.33
N LYS A 66 -4.05 8.75 10.92
CA LYS A 66 -4.08 8.28 9.53
C LYS A 66 -5.01 7.07 9.39
N LEU A 67 -4.55 6.00 8.72
CA LEU A 67 -5.36 4.82 8.45
C LEU A 67 -5.59 3.96 9.69
N GLY A 68 -4.88 4.19 10.79
CA GLY A 68 -5.15 3.57 12.09
C GLY A 68 -6.46 4.02 12.73
N ASN A 69 -7.04 5.13 12.26
CA ASN A 69 -8.29 5.64 12.80
C ASN A 69 -9.44 4.62 12.59
N PRO A 70 -10.16 4.21 13.65
CA PRO A 70 -11.28 3.28 13.52
C PRO A 70 -12.48 3.86 12.75
N GLU A 71 -12.61 5.18 12.67
CA GLU A 71 -13.64 5.85 11.87
C GLU A 71 -13.34 5.84 10.36
N ILE A 72 -12.08 5.52 9.98
CA ILE A 72 -11.63 5.53 8.59
C ILE A 72 -11.65 4.10 8.05
N SER A 73 -12.47 3.89 7.04
CA SER A 73 -12.44 2.70 6.19
C SER A 73 -11.72 3.01 4.88
N THR A 74 -10.99 2.04 4.33
CA THR A 74 -10.34 2.17 3.04
C THR A 74 -10.64 1.00 2.12
N GLN A 75 -10.45 1.22 0.82
CA GLN A 75 -10.32 0.15 -0.16
C GLN A 75 -9.18 0.48 -1.13
N HIS A 76 -8.11 -0.30 -1.09
CA HIS A 76 -6.99 -0.25 -2.03
C HIS A 76 -7.27 -1.18 -3.22
N LEU A 77 -8.18 -0.78 -4.10
CA LEU A 77 -8.59 -1.59 -5.24
C LEU A 77 -7.48 -1.64 -6.30
N ILE A 78 -6.89 -2.82 -6.47
CA ILE A 78 -5.86 -3.10 -7.46
C ILE A 78 -6.52 -3.43 -8.80
N GLY A 79 -6.19 -2.65 -9.82
CA GLY A 79 -6.67 -2.83 -11.19
C GLY A 79 -5.73 -3.69 -12.03
N ALA A 80 -5.58 -3.33 -13.31
CA ALA A 80 -4.72 -4.08 -14.22
C ALA A 80 -3.25 -4.03 -13.77
N CYS A 81 -2.60 -5.21 -13.79
CA CYS A 81 -1.20 -5.41 -13.45
C CYS A 81 -0.36 -5.73 -14.69
N ARG A 82 0.81 -5.11 -14.80
CA ARG A 82 1.84 -5.41 -15.80
C ARG A 82 3.08 -5.91 -15.09
N TRP A 83 3.39 -7.19 -15.29
CA TRP A 83 4.51 -7.89 -14.65
C TRP A 83 5.75 -7.89 -15.53
N GLU A 84 6.90 -7.66 -14.91
CA GLU A 84 8.22 -7.68 -15.56
C GLU A 84 9.16 -8.55 -14.71
N GLU A 85 9.79 -9.53 -15.35
CA GLU A 85 10.86 -10.31 -14.74
C GLU A 85 12.14 -9.45 -14.73
N VAL A 86 12.70 -9.21 -13.55
CA VAL A 86 13.98 -8.51 -13.39
C VAL A 86 15.13 -9.52 -13.30
N SER A 87 14.88 -10.63 -12.60
CA SER A 87 15.74 -11.82 -12.54
C SER A 87 14.94 -13.01 -12.02
N GLU A 88 15.56 -14.20 -11.97
CA GLU A 88 14.93 -15.42 -11.42
C GLU A 88 14.38 -15.22 -9.98
N LYS A 89 15.00 -14.33 -9.20
CA LYS A 89 14.63 -14.04 -7.81
C LYS A 89 14.03 -12.66 -7.60
N LYS A 90 13.76 -11.89 -8.66
CA LYS A 90 13.26 -10.52 -8.55
C LYS A 90 12.21 -10.21 -9.62
N TRP A 91 11.05 -9.72 -9.18
CA TRP A 91 9.94 -9.34 -10.05
C TRP A 91 9.47 -7.92 -9.75
N SER A 92 8.99 -7.24 -10.79
CA SER A 92 8.38 -5.92 -10.68
C SER A 92 6.97 -5.95 -11.24
N VAL A 93 6.06 -5.22 -10.61
CA VAL A 93 4.71 -5.01 -11.12
C VAL A 93 4.37 -3.54 -11.15
N SER A 94 3.89 -3.07 -12.30
CA SER A 94 3.18 -1.80 -12.40
C SER A 94 1.68 -2.08 -12.36
N PHE A 95 0.93 -1.44 -11.46
CA PHE A 95 -0.49 -1.71 -11.30
C PHE A 95 -1.30 -0.42 -11.16
N GLN A 96 -2.46 -0.42 -11.81
CA GLN A 96 -3.47 0.60 -11.57
C GLN A 96 -4.00 0.45 -10.15
N ILE A 97 -4.27 1.57 -9.48
CA ILE A 97 -4.89 1.55 -8.16
C ILE A 97 -5.94 2.65 -8.07
N ARG A 98 -7.06 2.32 -7.42
CA ARG A 98 -7.99 3.29 -6.85
C ARG A 98 -8.01 3.07 -5.35
N VAL A 99 -7.79 4.14 -4.58
CA VAL A 99 -7.89 4.09 -3.12
C VAL A 99 -9.08 4.92 -2.68
N ALA A 100 -10.15 4.25 -2.26
CA ALA A 100 -11.28 4.92 -1.63
C ALA A 100 -11.02 5.04 -0.14
N HIS A 101 -11.21 6.23 0.42
CA HIS A 101 -11.19 6.48 1.86
C HIS A 101 -12.57 7.00 2.25
N TRP A 102 -13.11 6.44 3.33
CA TRP A 102 -14.37 6.84 3.91
C TRP A 102 -14.18 7.11 5.39
N ARG A 103 -14.61 8.27 5.86
CA ARG A 103 -14.68 8.57 7.30
C ARG A 103 -16.11 8.88 7.69
N SER A 104 -16.64 8.15 8.67
CA SER A 104 -17.92 8.45 9.28
C SER A 104 -17.68 9.21 10.58
N ARG A 105 -18.25 10.41 10.71
CA ARG A 105 -18.18 11.21 11.95
C ARG A 105 -19.48 11.09 12.74
N GLU A 106 -19.38 11.25 14.06
CA GLU A 106 -20.57 11.42 14.90
C GLU A 106 -21.41 12.59 14.39
N GLY A 107 -22.70 12.34 14.12
CA GLY A 107 -23.61 13.30 13.48
C GLY A 107 -23.92 13.01 12.00
N GLY A 108 -23.34 11.97 11.41
CA GLY A 108 -23.71 11.46 10.08
C GLY A 108 -23.00 12.14 8.90
N GLU A 109 -22.05 13.05 9.16
CA GLU A 109 -21.17 13.58 8.13
C GLU A 109 -20.24 12.45 7.63
N VAL A 110 -20.22 12.24 6.32
CA VAL A 110 -19.38 11.24 5.66
C VAL A 110 -18.42 11.98 4.73
N LEU A 111 -17.13 11.88 5.03
CA LEU A 111 -16.08 12.34 4.13
C LEU A 111 -15.66 11.17 3.23
N ASN A 112 -15.60 11.42 1.92
CA ASN A 112 -15.11 10.47 0.94
C ASN A 112 -13.97 11.10 0.14
N VAL A 113 -12.87 10.36 0.01
CA VAL A 113 -11.73 10.76 -0.81
C VAL A 113 -11.33 9.59 -1.70
N ASN A 114 -11.23 9.82 -3.01
CA ASN A 114 -10.74 8.83 -3.96
C ASN A 114 -9.38 9.26 -4.53
N GLY A 115 -8.36 8.44 -4.29
CA GLY A 115 -7.05 8.56 -4.95
C GLY A 115 -6.97 7.62 -6.15
N TYR A 116 -6.35 8.08 -7.23
CA TYR A 116 -6.14 7.30 -8.44
C TYR A 116 -4.66 7.33 -8.82
N GLY A 117 -4.09 6.18 -9.16
CA GLY A 117 -2.65 6.07 -9.38
C GLY A 117 -2.20 4.95 -10.30
N LEU A 118 -0.90 4.95 -10.57
CA LEU A 118 -0.17 3.85 -11.21
C LEU A 118 1.07 3.54 -10.39
N ASN A 119 0.95 2.61 -9.47
CA ASN A 119 2.04 2.28 -8.55
C ASN A 119 2.96 1.23 -9.15
N THR A 120 4.17 1.16 -8.61
CA THR A 120 5.12 0.09 -8.88
C THR A 120 5.51 -0.57 -7.57
N MET A 121 5.55 -1.90 -7.55
CA MET A 121 6.03 -2.67 -6.41
C MET A 121 7.05 -3.71 -6.90
N GLU A 122 8.12 -3.89 -6.14
CA GLU A 122 9.14 -4.90 -6.41
C GLU A 122 9.13 -5.97 -5.33
N PHE A 123 9.36 -7.21 -5.76
CA PHE A 123 9.41 -8.39 -4.93
C PHE A 123 10.74 -9.12 -5.10
N GLU A 124 11.24 -9.70 -4.03
CA GLU A 124 12.42 -10.55 -4.03
C GLU A 124 12.13 -11.86 -3.29
N LEU A 125 12.73 -12.95 -3.76
CA LEU A 125 12.55 -14.29 -3.20
C LEU A 125 13.52 -14.54 -2.02
N PHE A 126 12.96 -14.80 -0.85
CA PHE A 126 13.66 -15.24 0.36
C PHE A 126 13.27 -16.66 0.74
N GLU A 127 13.87 -17.21 1.80
CA GLU A 127 13.54 -18.56 2.29
C GLU A 127 12.08 -18.68 2.72
N GLU A 128 11.51 -17.59 3.24
CA GLU A 128 10.13 -17.47 3.67
C GLU A 128 9.15 -17.16 2.52
N GLY A 129 9.65 -17.03 1.28
CA GLY A 129 8.87 -16.73 0.09
C GLY A 129 9.10 -15.32 -0.47
N TRP A 130 8.20 -14.88 -1.35
CA TRP A 130 8.28 -13.56 -1.99
C TRP A 130 7.94 -12.44 -1.02
N LYS A 131 8.84 -11.49 -0.88
CA LYS A 131 8.70 -10.32 -0.01
C LYS A 131 8.72 -9.02 -0.78
N ILE A 132 7.97 -8.03 -0.30
CA ILE A 132 7.98 -6.68 -0.85
C ILE A 132 9.29 -5.99 -0.43
N VAL A 133 10.04 -5.48 -1.41
CA VAL A 133 11.30 -4.75 -1.19
C VAL A 133 11.21 -3.29 -1.62
N SER A 134 10.25 -2.94 -2.48
CA SER A 134 10.03 -1.55 -2.87
C SER A 134 8.56 -1.26 -3.16
N ILE A 135 8.13 -0.07 -2.75
CA ILE A 135 6.84 0.52 -3.11
C ILE A 135 7.11 1.91 -3.66
N LYS A 136 6.67 2.16 -4.89
CA LYS A 136 6.68 3.48 -5.51
C LYS A 136 5.27 3.90 -5.86
N ILE A 137 4.85 4.99 -5.25
CA ILE A 137 3.50 5.54 -5.41
C ILE A 137 3.52 6.64 -6.45
N ARG A 138 2.60 6.57 -7.42
CA ARG A 138 2.39 7.63 -8.41
C ARG A 138 0.92 8.03 -8.45
N GLY A 139 0.59 9.05 -7.66
CA GLY A 139 -0.71 9.71 -7.73
C GLY A 139 -0.90 10.36 -9.10
N ARG A 140 -2.11 10.22 -9.65
CA ARG A 140 -2.53 10.87 -10.91
C ARG A 140 -3.64 11.87 -10.67
N MET A 141 -4.56 11.52 -9.79
CA MET A 141 -5.74 12.31 -9.49
C MET A 141 -6.18 12.05 -8.05
N MET A 142 -6.75 13.06 -7.42
CA MET A 142 -7.39 12.98 -6.12
C MET A 142 -8.74 13.68 -6.21
N GLU A 143 -9.78 13.03 -5.72
CA GLU A 143 -11.10 13.60 -5.54
C GLU A 143 -11.39 13.71 -4.04
N GLY A 144 -11.79 14.89 -3.57
CA GLY A 144 -12.05 15.16 -2.15
C GLY A 144 -10.86 15.76 -1.41
N ASP A 145 -11.05 16.00 -0.12
CA ASP A 145 -10.05 16.64 0.76
C ASP A 145 -9.45 15.60 1.72
N ILE A 146 -8.24 15.13 1.41
CA ILE A 146 -7.52 14.15 2.22
C ILE A 146 -7.08 14.72 3.57
N ALA A 147 -6.78 16.02 3.66
CA ALA A 147 -6.40 16.65 4.92
C ALA A 147 -7.58 16.67 5.89
N ALA A 148 -8.76 17.11 5.40
CA ALA A 148 -10.00 17.08 6.17
C ALA A 148 -10.39 15.65 6.61
N LEU A 149 -10.16 14.65 5.75
CA LEU A 149 -10.44 13.25 6.08
C LEU A 149 -9.53 12.74 7.20
N LEU A 150 -8.22 13.00 7.11
CA LEU A 150 -7.24 12.56 8.12
C LEU A 150 -7.34 13.40 9.41
N GLY A 151 -7.94 14.58 9.36
CA GLY A 151 -8.08 15.48 10.52
C GLY A 151 -6.85 16.37 10.76
N ALA A 152 -6.11 16.67 9.70
CA ALA A 152 -4.98 17.61 9.68
C ALA A 152 -5.43 19.05 9.43
#